data_AF-A0A8K0M164-F1
#
_entry.id   AF-A0A8K0M164-F1
#
_cell.length_a   1.000
_cell.length_b   1.000
_cell.length_c   1.000
_cell.angle_alpha   90.00
_cell.angle_beta   90.00
_cell.angle_gamma   90.00
#
_symmetry.space_group_name_H-M   'P 1'
#
loop_
_entity.id
_entity.type
_entity.pdbx_description
1 polymer ?
#
loop_
_entity_poly.entity_id
_entity_poly.type
_entity_poly.pdbx_seq_one_letter_code
_entity_poly.pdbx_strand_id
1 'polypeptide(L)'
;MAKSRNIQRHRIRRRHHVNPRCMALTTVFLPALTLAQDDDEPTSSPSQFSEPFQDQITGLPMERFFGARTSFGFAFALPEVQTAPAGSFIGQLSFPLVNGEGWGSFGLTGDMEGNFILAVWPDGSGGVMASFRQATDEDNPPEVAGDFRVRPLPDGVSVNATSLTYTFLCENCLDSTFGLGTDAASGDAVMGWALSEQPPLGDPSDPGARLGFHERGFGPFTARLGAAATAEFDAIAATALEPVPASANAVAAVAGAFGEGSGDEDSGDEGDGDVGGDDDDDDADDAGGGAVGGGTAGGGAGGGAVGGGGDDGNDSDSDDD
;
A
#
# COMPACT_ATOMS: atom_id res chain seq x y z
N MET A 1 -12.66 -73.09 42.94
CA MET A 1 -12.37 -73.02 44.40
C MET A 1 -11.21 -72.07 44.63
N ALA A 2 -11.31 -71.24 45.68
CA ALA A 2 -10.31 -70.30 46.22
C ALA A 2 -10.03 -69.03 45.39
N LYS A 3 -9.84 -67.83 45.96
CA LYS A 3 -10.23 -67.21 47.24
C LYS A 3 -9.99 -65.70 47.00
N SER A 4 -11.04 -64.88 47.03
CA SER A 4 -10.93 -63.42 46.81
C SER A 4 -10.36 -62.76 48.07
N ARG A 5 -9.29 -61.95 47.93
CA ARG A 5 -8.70 -61.16 49.02
C ARG A 5 -9.05 -59.68 48.84
N ASN A 6 -9.82 -59.21 49.80
CA ASN A 6 -10.34 -57.86 49.97
C ASN A 6 -9.24 -56.95 50.53
N ILE A 7 -8.94 -55.83 49.87
CA ILE A 7 -8.03 -54.79 50.37
C ILE A 7 -8.85 -53.51 50.56
N GLN A 8 -9.23 -53.23 51.81
CA GLN A 8 -9.75 -51.94 52.24
C GLN A 8 -8.60 -50.91 52.23
N ARG A 9 -8.76 -49.80 51.50
CA ARG A 9 -7.95 -48.59 51.67
C ARG A 9 -8.77 -47.54 52.42
N HIS A 10 -8.26 -47.13 53.58
CA HIS A 10 -8.79 -46.06 54.42
C HIS A 10 -8.79 -44.71 53.67
N ARG A 11 -9.97 -44.08 53.59
CA ARG A 11 -10.13 -42.67 53.22
C ARG A 11 -9.84 -41.79 54.44
N ILE A 12 -8.77 -41.01 54.39
CA ILE A 12 -8.52 -39.91 55.33
C ILE A 12 -9.33 -38.70 54.84
N ARG A 13 -10.33 -38.28 55.62
CA ARG A 13 -11.03 -37.00 55.43
C ARG A 13 -10.18 -35.87 56.02
N ARG A 14 -9.54 -35.05 55.18
CA ARG A 14 -9.04 -33.73 55.61
C ARG A 14 -10.18 -32.71 55.52
N ARG A 15 -10.62 -32.21 56.67
CA ARG A 15 -11.46 -31.01 56.78
C ARG A 15 -10.56 -29.80 56.58
N HIS A 16 -10.72 -29.08 55.47
CA HIS A 16 -10.12 -27.75 55.33
C HIS A 16 -11.04 -26.71 55.95
N HIS A 17 -10.49 -26.00 56.93
CA HIS A 17 -11.09 -24.89 57.65
C HIS A 17 -11.05 -23.66 56.73
N VAL A 18 -12.20 -23.10 56.38
CA VAL A 18 -12.31 -21.85 55.60
C VAL A 18 -12.32 -20.69 56.58
N ASN A 19 -11.31 -19.82 56.49
CA ASN A 19 -11.20 -18.59 57.28
C ASN A 19 -11.91 -17.44 56.51
N PRO A 20 -12.98 -16.83 57.06
CA PRO A 20 -13.80 -15.87 56.32
C PRO A 20 -13.43 -14.44 56.72
N ARG A 21 -12.26 -13.93 56.30
CA ARG A 21 -11.93 -12.50 56.45
C ARG A 21 -11.10 -11.99 55.27
N CYS A 22 -11.57 -10.89 54.68
CA CYS A 22 -10.95 -10.05 53.65
C CYS A 22 -10.92 -10.58 52.22
N MET A 23 -12.09 -10.76 51.60
CA MET A 23 -12.25 -10.46 50.18
C MET A 23 -12.53 -8.95 50.03
N ALA A 24 -11.48 -8.17 49.76
CA ALA A 24 -11.65 -6.88 49.10
C ALA A 24 -11.55 -7.16 47.60
N LEU A 25 -12.71 -7.34 46.97
CA LEU A 25 -12.85 -7.49 45.53
C LEU A 25 -12.76 -6.09 44.92
N THR A 26 -11.54 -5.65 44.57
CA THR A 26 -11.35 -4.41 43.81
C THR A 26 -11.64 -4.72 42.35
N THR A 27 -12.92 -4.70 41.98
CA THR A 27 -13.36 -4.72 40.58
C THR A 27 -13.00 -3.37 39.98
N VAL A 28 -11.81 -3.26 39.40
CA VAL A 28 -11.48 -2.16 38.50
C VAL A 28 -12.27 -2.41 37.21
N PHE A 29 -13.46 -1.81 37.14
CA PHE A 29 -14.11 -1.56 35.86
C PHE A 29 -13.21 -0.58 35.11
N LEU A 30 -12.33 -1.09 34.24
CA LEU A 30 -11.79 -0.26 33.18
C LEU A 30 -12.96 0.05 32.23
N PRO A 31 -13.32 1.32 32.00
CA PRO A 31 -14.11 1.66 30.84
C PRO A 31 -13.27 1.27 29.63
N ALA A 32 -13.74 0.30 28.85
CA ALA A 32 -13.29 0.19 27.48
C ALA A 32 -13.73 1.50 26.80
N LEU A 33 -12.83 2.47 26.75
CA LEU A 33 -12.94 3.55 25.78
C LEU A 33 -12.84 2.89 24.42
N THR A 34 -13.99 2.57 23.83
CA THR A 34 -14.15 2.56 22.38
C THR A 34 -13.95 4.00 21.94
N LEU A 35 -12.69 4.41 21.75
CA LEU A 35 -12.41 5.53 20.86
C LEU A 35 -12.95 5.07 19.51
N ALA A 36 -14.05 5.70 19.07
CA ALA A 36 -14.34 5.78 17.66
C ALA A 36 -13.11 6.49 17.08
N GLN A 37 -12.21 5.72 16.49
CA GLN A 37 -11.22 6.29 15.60
C GLN A 37 -12.01 6.65 14.35
N ASP A 38 -11.82 7.87 13.85
CA ASP A 38 -12.41 8.26 12.58
C ASP A 38 -11.94 7.23 11.54
N ASP A 39 -12.89 6.69 10.77
CA ASP A 39 -12.63 5.65 9.76
C ASP A 39 -11.70 6.17 8.62
N ASP A 40 -11.33 7.45 8.68
CA ASP A 40 -10.48 8.19 7.75
C ASP A 40 -9.00 8.28 8.19
N GLU A 41 -8.61 7.74 9.35
CA GLU A 41 -7.19 7.68 9.77
C GLU A 41 -6.52 6.35 9.35
N PRO A 42 -5.25 6.37 8.91
CA PRO A 42 -4.52 5.15 8.57
C PRO A 42 -4.39 4.22 9.79
N THR A 43 -4.67 2.95 9.56
CA THR A 43 -4.64 1.90 10.58
C THR A 43 -3.28 1.21 10.72
N SER A 44 -2.30 1.63 9.91
CA SER A 44 -0.90 1.23 9.99
C SER A 44 0.06 2.38 9.71
N SER A 45 1.35 2.15 9.89
CA SER A 45 2.41 3.13 9.62
C SER A 45 3.67 2.47 9.05
N PRO A 46 4.64 3.23 8.49
CA PRO A 46 5.92 2.68 8.04
C PRO A 46 6.79 2.09 9.17
N SER A 47 6.40 2.24 10.45
CA SER A 47 7.08 1.56 11.56
C SER A 47 6.71 0.08 11.69
N GLN A 48 5.69 -0.39 10.96
CA GLN A 48 5.31 -1.79 10.89
C GLN A 48 6.00 -2.46 9.72
N PHE A 49 6.74 -3.53 9.99
CA PHE A 49 7.51 -4.25 9.00
C PHE A 49 6.78 -5.52 8.57
N SER A 50 7.03 -5.97 7.35
CA SER A 50 6.75 -7.37 6.99
C SER A 50 7.58 -8.32 7.87
N GLU A 51 7.07 -9.52 8.08
CA GLU A 51 7.73 -10.57 8.88
C GLU A 51 7.83 -11.88 8.09
N PRO A 52 8.75 -12.81 8.44
CA PRO A 52 8.90 -14.05 7.69
C PRO A 52 7.61 -14.86 7.75
N PHE A 53 7.18 -15.35 6.59
CA PHE A 53 5.95 -16.11 6.43
C PHE A 53 6.21 -17.29 5.51
N GLN A 54 5.55 -18.42 5.78
CA GLN A 54 5.56 -19.55 4.87
C GLN A 54 4.16 -19.70 4.30
N ASP A 55 4.04 -19.60 2.97
CA ASP A 55 2.78 -19.89 2.32
C ASP A 55 2.38 -21.35 2.58
N GLN A 56 1.17 -21.55 3.09
CA GLN A 56 0.69 -22.87 3.49
C GLN A 56 0.29 -23.73 2.29
N ILE A 57 0.11 -23.11 1.13
CA ILE A 57 -0.36 -23.79 -0.10
C ILE A 57 0.84 -24.24 -0.93
N THR A 58 1.73 -23.31 -1.27
CA THR A 58 2.91 -23.58 -2.12
C THR A 58 4.14 -24.00 -1.31
N GLY A 59 4.17 -23.73 0.01
CA GLY A 59 5.36 -23.92 0.85
C GLY A 59 6.40 -22.80 0.72
N LEU A 60 6.16 -21.82 -0.16
CA LEU A 60 7.08 -20.75 -0.51
C LEU A 60 7.43 -19.89 0.72
N PRO A 61 8.73 -19.66 1.01
CA PRO A 61 9.16 -18.63 1.95
C PRO A 61 8.86 -17.24 1.39
N MET A 62 8.19 -16.41 2.19
CA MET A 62 7.77 -15.06 1.84
C MET A 62 8.05 -14.10 3.01
N GLU A 63 7.93 -12.82 2.75
CA GLU A 63 7.73 -11.79 3.76
C GLU A 63 6.26 -11.38 3.78
N ARG A 64 5.67 -11.13 4.95
CA ARG A 64 4.25 -10.79 5.08
C ARG A 64 4.02 -9.62 6.01
N PHE A 65 3.30 -8.62 5.52
CA PHE A 65 2.61 -7.66 6.38
C PHE A 65 1.29 -8.25 6.86
N PHE A 66 0.99 -8.10 8.14
CA PHE A 66 -0.27 -8.53 8.74
C PHE A 66 -0.89 -7.43 9.60
N GLY A 67 -2.02 -6.89 9.15
CA GLY A 67 -2.83 -5.93 9.88
C GLY A 67 -3.59 -6.60 11.01
N ALA A 68 -3.01 -6.68 12.21
CA ALA A 68 -3.60 -7.42 13.35
C ALA A 68 -5.04 -6.98 13.72
N ARG A 69 -5.41 -5.73 13.43
CA ARG A 69 -6.76 -5.19 13.67
C ARG A 69 -7.77 -5.62 12.62
N THR A 70 -7.35 -5.70 11.36
CA THR A 70 -8.21 -5.95 10.20
C THR A 70 -8.16 -7.40 9.72
N SER A 71 -7.16 -8.17 10.16
CA SER A 71 -6.80 -9.49 9.63
C SER A 71 -6.47 -9.46 8.13
N PHE A 72 -6.11 -8.29 7.59
CA PHE A 72 -5.53 -8.17 6.26
C PHE A 72 -4.11 -8.70 6.27
N GLY A 73 -3.74 -9.48 5.26
CA GLY A 73 -2.40 -9.99 5.05
C GLY A 73 -1.99 -9.81 3.59
N PHE A 74 -0.83 -9.20 3.38
CA PHE A 74 -0.14 -9.19 2.10
C PHE A 74 1.24 -9.81 2.26
N ALA A 75 1.46 -10.94 1.61
CA ALA A 75 2.75 -11.61 1.56
C ALA A 75 3.35 -11.50 0.17
N PHE A 76 4.68 -11.45 0.09
CA PHE A 76 5.40 -11.36 -1.17
C PHE A 76 6.72 -12.13 -1.11
N ALA A 77 7.12 -12.66 -2.26
CA ALA A 77 8.40 -13.32 -2.49
C ALA A 77 9.00 -12.83 -3.81
N LEU A 78 10.30 -12.59 -3.80
CA LEU A 78 11.08 -12.12 -4.95
C LEU A 78 12.03 -13.24 -5.41
N PRO A 79 12.42 -13.28 -6.69
CA PRO A 79 13.51 -14.15 -7.11
C PRO A 79 14.83 -13.70 -6.49
N GLU A 80 15.74 -14.64 -6.21
CA GLU A 80 17.13 -14.31 -5.78
C GLU A 80 17.87 -13.48 -6.82
N VAL A 81 17.55 -13.69 -8.11
CA VAL A 81 18.11 -12.95 -9.23
C VAL A 81 16.94 -12.50 -10.09
N GLN A 82 16.82 -11.19 -10.30
CA GLN A 82 15.83 -10.64 -11.23
C GLN A 82 16.21 -11.02 -12.66
N THR A 83 15.51 -12.02 -13.21
CA THR A 83 15.61 -12.43 -14.62
C THR A 83 14.32 -12.10 -15.36
N ALA A 84 14.36 -12.11 -16.69
CA ALA A 84 13.17 -11.84 -17.50
C ALA A 84 12.03 -12.86 -17.22
N PRO A 85 10.77 -12.43 -17.03
CA PRO A 85 10.31 -11.03 -16.97
C PRO A 85 10.81 -10.32 -15.69
N ALA A 86 11.63 -9.29 -15.87
CA ALA A 86 12.29 -8.60 -14.77
C ALA A 86 11.26 -7.80 -13.97
N GLY A 87 11.45 -7.70 -12.66
CA GLY A 87 10.48 -7.00 -11.81
C GLY A 87 9.22 -7.81 -11.54
N SER A 88 9.30 -9.13 -11.64
CA SER A 88 8.22 -10.01 -11.22
C SER A 88 8.34 -10.38 -9.73
N PHE A 89 7.20 -10.59 -9.07
CA PHE A 89 7.16 -11.13 -7.72
C PHE A 89 5.93 -12.05 -7.56
N ILE A 90 5.96 -12.93 -6.55
CA ILE A 90 4.81 -13.75 -6.16
C ILE A 90 4.18 -13.08 -4.96
N GLY A 91 2.90 -12.73 -5.07
CA GLY A 91 2.13 -12.13 -3.99
C GLY A 91 1.08 -13.09 -3.43
N GLN A 92 0.65 -12.85 -2.21
CA GLN A 92 -0.56 -13.44 -1.62
C GLN A 92 -1.33 -12.36 -0.87
N LEU A 93 -2.58 -12.15 -1.27
CA LEU A 93 -3.55 -11.38 -0.50
C LEU A 93 -4.42 -12.34 0.32
N SER A 94 -4.66 -12.01 1.58
CA SER A 94 -5.57 -12.74 2.46
C SER A 94 -6.32 -11.76 3.35
N PHE A 95 -7.64 -11.85 3.39
CA PHE A 95 -8.46 -10.94 4.21
C PHE A 95 -9.84 -11.54 4.51
N PRO A 96 -10.50 -11.08 5.59
CA PRO A 96 -11.86 -11.49 5.91
C PRO A 96 -12.86 -10.93 4.90
N LEU A 97 -13.93 -11.68 4.66
CA LEU A 97 -15.11 -11.26 3.91
C LEU A 97 -16.32 -11.23 4.85
N VAL A 98 -17.31 -10.40 4.53
CA VAL A 98 -18.59 -10.36 5.22
C VAL A 98 -19.66 -10.91 4.28
N ASN A 99 -20.20 -12.08 4.59
CA ASN A 99 -21.19 -12.78 3.75
C ASN A 99 -20.71 -13.05 2.31
N GLY A 100 -19.40 -13.19 2.11
CA GLY A 100 -18.79 -13.37 0.80
C GLY A 100 -18.58 -12.08 0.02
N GLU A 101 -18.69 -10.93 0.68
CA GLU A 101 -18.47 -9.59 0.12
C GLU A 101 -17.24 -8.91 0.76
N GLY A 102 -16.68 -7.95 0.02
CA GLY A 102 -15.48 -7.21 0.39
C GLY A 102 -14.44 -7.18 -0.73
N TRP A 103 -13.47 -6.27 -0.60
CA TRP A 103 -12.32 -6.18 -1.48
C TRP A 103 -11.08 -5.75 -0.70
N GLY A 104 -9.91 -6.18 -1.15
CA GLY A 104 -8.63 -5.80 -0.56
C GLY A 104 -7.61 -5.46 -1.64
N SER A 105 -6.66 -4.60 -1.32
CA SER A 105 -5.61 -4.20 -2.25
C SER A 105 -4.27 -3.96 -1.57
N PHE A 106 -3.21 -3.98 -2.37
CA PHE A 106 -1.92 -3.40 -2.00
C PHE A 106 -1.49 -2.42 -3.08
N GLY A 107 -0.62 -1.48 -2.70
CA GLY A 107 0.04 -0.55 -3.59
C GLY A 107 1.56 -0.60 -3.44
N LEU A 108 2.26 -0.21 -4.49
CA LEU A 108 3.73 -0.19 -4.55
C LEU A 108 4.37 0.96 -3.77
N THR A 109 3.58 2.00 -3.45
CA THR A 109 3.98 3.12 -2.58
C THR A 109 3.10 3.16 -1.33
N GLY A 110 3.50 3.96 -0.33
CA GLY A 110 2.77 4.09 0.94
C GLY A 110 1.51 4.97 0.88
N ASP A 111 1.49 5.92 -0.06
CA ASP A 111 0.39 6.88 -0.24
C ASP A 111 -0.62 6.34 -1.26
N MET A 112 -1.87 6.83 -1.24
CA MET A 112 -2.86 6.45 -2.24
C MET A 112 -2.60 7.20 -3.55
N GLU A 113 -2.46 8.52 -3.48
CA GLU A 113 -2.11 9.35 -4.64
C GLU A 113 -0.83 8.86 -5.34
N GLY A 114 -0.92 8.77 -6.67
CA GLY A 114 0.14 8.32 -7.56
C GLY A 114 0.48 6.82 -7.50
N ASN A 115 -0.21 6.03 -6.68
CA ASN A 115 0.13 4.64 -6.42
C ASN A 115 -0.33 3.69 -7.53
N PHE A 116 0.50 2.69 -7.83
CA PHE A 116 0.14 1.55 -8.66
C PHE A 116 -0.37 0.40 -7.78
N ILE A 117 -1.63 0.05 -7.97
CA ILE A 117 -2.42 -0.76 -7.05
C ILE A 117 -2.87 -2.06 -7.73
N LEU A 118 -2.83 -3.17 -7.02
CA LEU A 118 -3.60 -4.37 -7.38
C LEU A 118 -4.73 -4.55 -6.36
N ALA A 119 -5.97 -4.47 -6.83
CA ALA A 119 -7.17 -4.76 -6.04
C ALA A 119 -7.75 -6.13 -6.39
N VAL A 120 -8.25 -6.85 -5.38
CA VAL A 120 -8.85 -8.18 -5.54
C VAL A 120 -10.15 -8.32 -4.74
N TRP A 121 -11.10 -9.09 -5.28
CA TRP A 121 -12.41 -9.33 -4.66
C TRP A 121 -13.07 -10.62 -5.20
N PRO A 122 -14.14 -11.12 -4.56
CA PRO A 122 -14.94 -12.23 -5.09
C PRO A 122 -15.61 -11.88 -6.42
N ASP A 123 -15.45 -12.72 -7.45
CA ASP A 123 -15.96 -12.44 -8.81
C ASP A 123 -17.48 -12.64 -9.00
N GLY A 124 -18.20 -13.03 -7.94
CA GLY A 124 -19.63 -13.39 -7.97
C GLY A 124 -19.94 -14.77 -8.57
N SER A 125 -18.95 -15.49 -9.09
CA SER A 125 -19.05 -16.81 -9.71
C SER A 125 -18.36 -17.94 -8.91
N GLY A 126 -17.76 -17.58 -7.76
CA GLY A 126 -17.03 -18.49 -6.87
C GLY A 126 -15.52 -18.47 -7.09
N GLY A 127 -15.02 -17.55 -7.89
CA GLY A 127 -13.61 -17.23 -8.11
C GLY A 127 -13.21 -15.88 -7.52
N VAL A 128 -12.05 -15.39 -7.97
CA VAL A 128 -11.47 -14.11 -7.55
C VAL A 128 -11.26 -13.26 -8.80
N MET A 129 -11.67 -12.00 -8.71
CA MET A 129 -11.32 -10.96 -9.66
C MET A 129 -10.09 -10.21 -9.15
N ALA A 130 -9.21 -9.81 -10.07
CA ALA A 130 -8.03 -9.00 -9.80
C ALA A 130 -7.92 -7.90 -10.85
N SER A 131 -7.64 -6.68 -10.42
CA SER A 131 -7.62 -5.50 -11.29
C SER A 131 -6.47 -4.58 -10.90
N PHE A 132 -5.63 -4.24 -11.88
CA PHE A 132 -4.62 -3.21 -11.69
C PHE A 132 -5.27 -1.84 -11.82
N ARG A 133 -4.89 -0.94 -10.93
CA ARG A 133 -5.41 0.41 -10.85
C ARG A 133 -4.29 1.40 -10.59
N GLN A 134 -4.55 2.65 -10.92
CA GLN A 134 -3.63 3.73 -10.56
C GLN A 134 -4.43 4.91 -10.06
N ALA A 135 -4.16 5.33 -8.83
CA ALA A 135 -4.74 6.56 -8.31
C ALA A 135 -3.84 7.70 -8.76
N THR A 136 -4.35 8.67 -9.52
CA THR A 136 -3.62 9.91 -9.85
C THR A 136 -4.01 11.06 -8.92
N ASP A 137 -4.98 10.80 -8.05
CA ASP A 137 -5.60 11.66 -7.05
C ASP A 137 -6.25 10.74 -5.99
N GLU A 138 -7.00 11.32 -5.05
CA GLU A 138 -7.74 10.59 -4.00
C GLU A 138 -9.15 10.12 -4.44
N ASP A 139 -9.48 10.17 -5.74
CA ASP A 139 -10.73 9.63 -6.28
C ASP A 139 -10.64 8.10 -6.51
N ASN A 140 -11.72 7.49 -6.99
CA ASN A 140 -11.72 6.05 -7.28
C ASN A 140 -10.70 5.72 -8.39
N PRO A 141 -9.65 4.92 -8.11
CA PRO A 141 -8.61 4.64 -9.10
C PRO A 141 -9.19 3.88 -10.30
N PRO A 142 -9.05 4.38 -11.55
CA PRO A 142 -9.46 3.65 -12.73
C PRO A 142 -8.65 2.38 -12.92
N GLU A 143 -9.24 1.40 -13.61
CA GLU A 143 -8.49 0.22 -14.09
C GLU A 143 -7.44 0.65 -15.12
N VAL A 144 -6.22 0.12 -14.97
CA VAL A 144 -5.11 0.38 -15.89
C VAL A 144 -4.59 -0.89 -16.54
N ALA A 145 -4.07 -0.74 -17.76
CA ALA A 145 -3.37 -1.76 -18.51
C ALA A 145 -1.97 -1.28 -18.93
N GLY A 146 -1.06 -2.23 -19.13
CA GLY A 146 0.32 -1.98 -19.50
C GLY A 146 1.06 -3.27 -19.82
N ASP A 147 2.38 -3.30 -19.64
CA ASP A 147 3.19 -4.52 -19.81
C ASP A 147 3.33 -5.35 -18.52
N PHE A 148 2.37 -5.23 -17.60
CA PHE A 148 2.28 -6.00 -16.36
C PHE A 148 1.12 -7.01 -16.40
N ARG A 149 1.23 -8.13 -15.69
CA ARG A 149 0.17 -9.15 -15.64
C ARG A 149 0.02 -9.69 -14.23
N VAL A 150 -1.22 -10.00 -13.85
CA VAL A 150 -1.52 -10.78 -12.64
C VAL A 150 -2.00 -12.15 -13.09
N ARG A 151 -1.33 -13.18 -12.58
CA ARG A 151 -1.60 -14.57 -12.94
C ARG A 151 -1.90 -15.36 -11.67
N PRO A 152 -3.10 -15.92 -11.50
CA PRO A 152 -3.39 -16.75 -10.35
C PRO A 152 -2.44 -17.94 -10.29
N LEU A 153 -1.95 -18.29 -9.10
CA LEU A 153 -1.24 -19.55 -8.89
C LEU A 153 -2.27 -20.64 -8.58
N PRO A 154 -2.11 -21.86 -9.17
CA PRO A 154 -3.01 -22.97 -8.90
C PRO A 154 -3.02 -23.31 -7.42
N ASP A 155 -4.18 -23.76 -6.92
CA ASP A 155 -4.45 -24.09 -5.51
C ASP A 155 -4.32 -22.92 -4.51
N GLY A 156 -3.68 -21.81 -4.90
CA GLY A 156 -3.47 -20.58 -4.14
C GLY A 156 -4.66 -19.62 -4.10
N VAL A 157 -5.79 -20.02 -4.71
CA VAL A 157 -7.00 -19.21 -4.81
C VAL A 157 -8.11 -19.88 -4.02
N SER A 158 -8.64 -19.18 -3.02
CA SER A 158 -9.81 -19.63 -2.28
C SER A 158 -10.69 -18.45 -1.89
N VAL A 159 -12.00 -18.61 -2.08
CA VAL A 159 -13.00 -17.62 -1.69
C VAL A 159 -14.18 -18.35 -1.06
N ASN A 160 -14.68 -17.82 0.05
CA ASN A 160 -15.87 -18.33 0.72
C ASN A 160 -16.60 -17.18 1.43
N ALA A 161 -17.64 -17.48 2.20
CA ALA A 161 -18.44 -16.45 2.87
C ALA A 161 -17.67 -15.60 3.92
N THR A 162 -16.48 -16.03 4.33
CA THR A 162 -15.74 -15.44 5.47
C THR A 162 -14.32 -15.00 5.13
N SER A 163 -13.76 -15.44 4.01
CA SER A 163 -12.36 -15.13 3.67
C SER A 163 -12.09 -15.24 2.18
N LEU A 164 -11.15 -14.43 1.72
CA LEU A 164 -10.50 -14.56 0.42
C LEU A 164 -9.00 -14.81 0.65
N THR A 165 -8.42 -15.71 -0.14
CA THR A 165 -6.98 -15.85 -0.31
C THR A 165 -6.67 -15.95 -1.80
N TYR A 166 -5.71 -15.15 -2.25
CA TYR A 166 -5.32 -15.08 -3.65
C TYR A 166 -3.80 -15.00 -3.74
N THR A 167 -3.17 -16.13 -4.04
CA THR A 167 -1.75 -16.21 -4.40
C THR A 167 -1.61 -16.06 -5.91
N PHE A 168 -0.71 -15.19 -6.34
CA PHE A 168 -0.54 -14.82 -7.74
C PHE A 168 0.92 -14.52 -8.08
N LEU A 169 1.26 -14.69 -9.35
CA LEU A 169 2.44 -14.10 -9.95
C LEU A 169 2.07 -12.72 -10.50
N CYS A 170 2.77 -11.68 -10.05
CA CYS A 170 2.74 -10.34 -10.63
C CYS A 170 3.92 -10.22 -11.58
N GLU A 171 3.68 -10.38 -12.89
CA GLU A 171 4.71 -10.26 -13.91
C GLU A 171 4.95 -8.78 -14.24
N ASN A 172 6.22 -8.37 -14.30
CA ASN A 172 6.66 -6.99 -14.62
C ASN A 172 5.99 -5.89 -13.76
N CYS A 173 5.67 -6.19 -12.50
CA CYS A 173 4.99 -5.23 -11.63
C CYS A 173 5.96 -4.30 -10.87
N LEU A 174 7.22 -4.68 -10.69
CA LEU A 174 8.25 -3.84 -10.07
C LEU A 174 8.94 -2.99 -11.15
N ASP A 175 8.35 -1.83 -11.41
CA ASP A 175 8.85 -0.82 -12.32
C ASP A 175 9.07 0.50 -11.55
N SER A 176 10.25 1.11 -11.71
CA SER A 176 10.55 2.38 -11.04
C SER A 176 9.66 3.53 -11.52
N THR A 177 9.07 3.42 -12.71
CA THR A 177 8.06 4.36 -13.21
C THR A 177 6.72 4.25 -12.48
N PHE A 178 6.50 3.19 -11.71
CA PHE A 178 5.35 3.00 -10.81
C PHE A 178 5.72 3.16 -9.32
N GLY A 179 6.90 3.71 -9.03
CA GLY A 179 7.34 4.05 -7.67
C GLY A 179 8.19 2.96 -6.99
N LEU A 180 8.24 1.74 -7.53
CA LEU A 180 9.03 0.65 -6.94
C LEU A 180 9.70 -0.23 -8.01
N GLY A 181 10.95 0.08 -8.32
CA GLY A 181 11.75 -0.68 -9.29
C GLY A 181 12.48 -1.89 -8.70
N THR A 182 13.08 -2.69 -9.57
CA THR A 182 13.89 -3.87 -9.20
C THR A 182 15.06 -3.57 -8.28
N ASP A 183 15.57 -2.33 -8.27
CA ASP A 183 16.70 -1.93 -7.43
C ASP A 183 16.33 -1.98 -5.93
N ALA A 184 15.04 -1.80 -5.61
CA ALA A 184 14.53 -1.91 -4.25
C ALA A 184 14.49 -3.35 -3.72
N ALA A 185 14.61 -4.36 -4.60
CA ALA A 185 14.57 -5.79 -4.23
C ALA A 185 15.66 -6.22 -3.24
N SER A 186 16.68 -5.38 -3.01
CA SER A 186 17.79 -5.65 -2.08
C SER A 186 17.63 -4.98 -0.70
N GLY A 187 16.58 -4.18 -0.50
CA GLY A 187 16.40 -3.35 0.71
C GLY A 187 14.97 -3.38 1.24
N ASP A 188 14.59 -2.28 1.88
CA ASP A 188 13.24 -2.06 2.39
C ASP A 188 12.53 -1.00 1.53
N ALA A 189 11.21 -1.11 1.41
CA ALA A 189 10.37 -0.11 0.73
C ALA A 189 9.08 0.13 1.51
N VAL A 190 8.53 1.34 1.43
CA VAL A 190 7.19 1.62 1.99
C VAL A 190 6.15 1.27 0.93
N MET A 191 5.20 0.41 1.31
CA MET A 191 4.08 -0.04 0.49
C MET A 191 2.76 0.25 1.20
N GLY A 192 1.67 0.27 0.46
CA GLY A 192 0.33 0.58 0.95
C GLY A 192 -0.57 -0.63 0.92
N TRP A 193 -1.64 -0.59 1.71
CA TRP A 193 -2.74 -1.56 1.63
C TRP A 193 -4.08 -0.88 1.94
N ALA A 194 -5.16 -1.50 1.49
CA ALA A 194 -6.51 -1.08 1.79
C ALA A 194 -7.48 -2.27 1.84
N LEU A 195 -8.55 -2.14 2.62
CA LEU A 195 -9.57 -3.16 2.80
C LEU A 195 -10.96 -2.54 2.98
N SER A 196 -11.96 -3.14 2.35
CA SER A 196 -13.38 -2.85 2.54
C SER A 196 -14.14 -4.15 2.78
N GLU A 197 -15.16 -4.08 3.63
CA GLU A 197 -16.15 -5.16 3.79
C GLU A 197 -17.32 -5.00 2.82
N GLN A 198 -17.42 -3.86 2.13
CA GLN A 198 -18.40 -3.66 1.06
C GLN A 198 -17.92 -4.29 -0.25
N PRO A 199 -18.82 -4.86 -1.07
CA PRO A 199 -18.46 -5.32 -2.40
C PRO A 199 -18.17 -4.13 -3.34
N PRO A 200 -17.45 -4.36 -4.46
CA PRO A 200 -17.44 -3.41 -5.56
C PRO A 200 -18.85 -3.08 -6.04
N LEU A 201 -19.03 -1.85 -6.52
CA LEU A 201 -20.29 -1.39 -7.08
C LEU A 201 -20.39 -1.83 -8.55
N GLY A 202 -21.46 -2.55 -8.88
CA GLY A 202 -21.74 -3.01 -10.24
C GLY A 202 -21.59 -4.53 -10.38
N ASP A 203 -21.12 -4.97 -11.55
CA ASP A 203 -20.87 -6.37 -11.84
C ASP A 203 -19.52 -6.80 -11.20
N PRO A 204 -19.50 -7.74 -10.24
CA PRO A 204 -18.25 -8.18 -9.62
C PRO A 204 -17.30 -8.90 -10.58
N SER A 205 -17.76 -9.32 -11.76
CA SER A 205 -16.93 -9.89 -12.81
C SER A 205 -16.29 -8.84 -13.73
N ASP A 206 -16.62 -7.56 -13.57
CA ASP A 206 -16.00 -6.45 -14.30
C ASP A 206 -14.76 -5.94 -13.54
N PRO A 207 -13.53 -6.08 -14.07
CA PRO A 207 -12.34 -5.55 -13.41
C PRO A 207 -12.34 -4.01 -13.30
N GLY A 208 -13.19 -3.33 -14.07
CA GLY A 208 -13.45 -1.90 -13.99
C GLY A 208 -14.51 -1.49 -12.96
N ALA A 209 -15.09 -2.42 -12.19
CA ALA A 209 -16.13 -2.13 -11.20
C ALA A 209 -15.66 -1.06 -10.19
N ARG A 210 -16.54 -0.14 -9.78
CA ARG A 210 -16.14 0.95 -8.87
C ARG A 210 -15.90 0.40 -7.46
N LEU A 211 -14.73 0.68 -6.89
CA LEU A 211 -14.44 0.34 -5.49
C LEU A 211 -14.94 1.47 -4.58
N GLY A 212 -15.66 1.10 -3.52
CA GLY A 212 -16.03 2.05 -2.46
C GLY A 212 -14.82 2.54 -1.68
N PHE A 213 -15.06 3.37 -0.66
CA PHE A 213 -14.02 3.69 0.32
C PHE A 213 -13.57 2.42 1.06
N HIS A 214 -12.31 2.34 1.49
CA HIS A 214 -11.75 1.23 2.26
C HIS A 214 -12.01 1.41 3.76
N GLU A 215 -13.28 1.35 4.15
CA GLU A 215 -13.75 1.67 5.50
C GLU A 215 -13.24 0.71 6.58
N ARG A 216 -12.74 -0.48 6.19
CA ARG A 216 -12.25 -1.45 7.16
C ARG A 216 -10.82 -1.15 7.61
N GLY A 217 -10.07 -0.40 6.81
CA GLY A 217 -8.75 0.07 7.15
C GLY A 217 -7.80 0.08 5.96
N PHE A 218 -6.81 0.94 6.08
CA PHE A 218 -5.78 1.17 5.09
C PHE A 218 -4.51 1.69 5.78
N GLY A 219 -3.45 1.88 5.02
CA GLY A 219 -2.28 2.64 5.44
C GLY A 219 -0.96 2.07 4.93
N PRO A 220 0.15 2.74 5.22
CA PRO A 220 1.47 2.30 4.81
C PRO A 220 2.04 1.24 5.76
N PHE A 221 2.99 0.45 5.25
CA PHE A 221 3.87 -0.44 6.01
C PHE A 221 5.23 -0.54 5.32
N THR A 222 6.27 -1.00 6.01
CA THR A 222 7.59 -1.25 5.41
C THR A 222 7.75 -2.71 5.00
N ALA A 223 7.83 -2.94 3.70
CA ALA A 223 8.14 -4.21 3.08
C ALA A 223 9.66 -4.47 3.11
N ARG A 224 10.09 -5.59 3.71
CA ARG A 224 11.49 -6.02 3.72
C ARG A 224 11.83 -6.82 2.46
N LEU A 225 11.90 -6.16 1.31
CA LEU A 225 12.08 -6.79 0.00
C LEU A 225 13.35 -7.64 -0.07
N GLY A 226 14.46 -7.18 0.51
CA GLY A 226 15.72 -7.92 0.58
C GLY A 226 15.65 -9.22 1.36
N ALA A 227 14.68 -9.35 2.28
CA ALA A 227 14.44 -10.58 3.04
C ALA A 227 13.47 -11.55 2.35
N ALA A 228 12.79 -11.10 1.29
CA ALA A 228 11.77 -11.88 0.57
C ALA A 228 12.33 -12.69 -0.61
N ALA A 229 13.64 -12.66 -0.84
CA ALA A 229 14.29 -13.41 -1.90
C ALA A 229 14.24 -14.93 -1.65
N THR A 230 13.90 -15.70 -2.68
CA THR A 230 13.81 -17.17 -2.58
C THR A 230 14.24 -17.88 -3.86
N ALA A 231 14.99 -18.98 -3.70
CA ALA A 231 15.41 -19.86 -4.80
C ALA A 231 14.25 -20.66 -5.41
N GLU A 232 13.11 -20.74 -4.73
CA GLU A 232 11.93 -21.50 -5.19
C GLU A 232 11.05 -20.69 -6.15
N PHE A 233 11.34 -19.40 -6.33
CA PHE A 233 10.54 -18.46 -7.11
C PHE A 233 10.19 -18.99 -8.50
N ASP A 234 11.19 -19.32 -9.32
CA ASP A 234 11.00 -19.72 -10.72
C ASP A 234 10.14 -20.98 -10.85
N ALA A 235 10.33 -21.93 -9.92
CA ALA A 235 9.58 -23.18 -9.93
C ALA A 235 8.09 -22.95 -9.64
N ILE A 236 7.77 -22.06 -8.70
CA ILE A 236 6.38 -21.71 -8.38
C ILE A 236 5.79 -20.83 -9.47
N ALA A 237 6.51 -19.80 -9.93
CA ALA A 237 6.08 -18.89 -10.99
C ALA A 237 5.71 -19.65 -12.28
N ALA A 238 6.45 -20.70 -12.64
CA ALA A 238 6.17 -21.55 -13.80
C ALA A 238 4.82 -22.29 -13.74
N THR A 239 4.16 -22.35 -12.58
CA THR A 239 2.84 -22.97 -12.42
C THR A 239 1.68 -21.98 -12.61
N ALA A 240 1.96 -20.68 -12.72
CA ALA A 240 0.94 -19.65 -12.82
C ALA A 240 0.01 -19.88 -14.02
N LEU A 241 -1.28 -19.65 -13.79
CA LEU A 241 -2.33 -19.81 -14.79
C LEU A 241 -2.28 -18.69 -15.84
N GLU A 242 -3.26 -18.67 -16.74
CA GLU A 242 -3.42 -17.56 -17.68
C GLU A 242 -3.64 -16.23 -16.93
N PRO A 243 -3.13 -15.11 -17.48
CA PRO A 243 -3.31 -13.80 -16.87
C PRO A 243 -4.78 -13.40 -16.83
N VAL A 244 -5.16 -12.70 -15.76
CA VAL A 244 -6.48 -12.06 -15.69
C VAL A 244 -6.51 -10.95 -16.77
N PRO A 245 -7.49 -10.98 -17.68
CA PRO A 245 -7.58 -10.00 -18.76
C PRO A 245 -8.03 -8.64 -18.20
N ALA A 246 -7.43 -7.56 -18.71
CA ALA A 246 -7.94 -6.21 -18.49
C ALA A 246 -9.28 -6.01 -19.23
N SER A 247 -10.14 -5.12 -18.72
CA SER A 247 -11.35 -4.74 -19.46
C SER A 247 -11.01 -3.95 -20.73
N ALA A 248 -12.00 -3.86 -21.63
CA ALA A 248 -11.91 -2.98 -22.79
C ALA A 248 -11.90 -1.48 -22.42
N ASN A 249 -12.23 -1.13 -21.18
CA ASN A 249 -12.28 0.24 -20.68
C ASN A 249 -11.04 0.63 -19.87
N ALA A 250 -10.10 -0.31 -19.65
CA ALA A 250 -8.85 -0.03 -18.97
C ALA A 250 -8.06 1.07 -19.71
N VAL A 251 -7.55 2.04 -18.95
CA VAL A 251 -6.71 3.11 -19.50
C VAL A 251 -5.23 2.72 -19.43
N ALA A 252 -4.36 3.45 -20.13
CA ALA A 252 -2.92 3.20 -20.01
C ALA A 252 -2.42 3.66 -18.63
N ALA A 253 -1.58 2.87 -17.98
CA ALA A 253 -0.87 3.32 -16.77
C ALA A 253 0.01 4.54 -17.07
N VAL A 254 0.02 5.51 -16.16
CA VAL A 254 0.76 6.76 -16.23
C VAL A 254 2.10 6.59 -15.50
N ALA A 255 3.20 6.63 -16.26
CA ALA A 255 4.54 6.61 -15.68
C ALA A 255 4.79 7.88 -14.85
N GLY A 256 5.30 7.72 -13.62
CA GLY A 256 5.71 8.84 -12.77
C GLY A 256 4.61 9.48 -11.92
N ALA A 257 3.39 8.94 -11.92
CA ALA A 257 2.26 9.52 -11.16
C ALA A 257 2.54 9.64 -9.64
N PHE A 258 3.39 8.78 -9.09
CA PHE A 258 3.80 8.78 -7.67
C PHE A 258 4.57 10.04 -7.21
N GLY A 259 4.94 10.95 -8.12
CA GLY A 259 5.73 12.14 -7.83
C GLY A 259 4.98 13.47 -7.92
N GLU A 260 3.74 13.48 -8.42
CA GLU A 260 2.91 14.68 -8.51
C GLU A 260 1.81 14.60 -7.45
N GLY A 261 2.05 15.12 -6.24
CA GLY A 261 1.04 15.06 -5.16
C GLY A 261 1.58 15.11 -3.73
N SER A 262 2.19 16.21 -3.32
CA SER A 262 2.18 16.67 -1.92
C SER A 262 2.41 18.18 -1.91
N GLY A 263 1.52 18.90 -2.61
CA GLY A 263 1.35 20.32 -2.34
C GLY A 263 0.64 20.44 -1.01
N ASP A 264 1.32 21.03 -0.03
CA ASP A 264 0.81 21.36 1.30
C ASP A 264 -0.66 21.82 1.30
N GLU A 265 -1.58 20.93 1.66
CA GLU A 265 -2.94 21.31 2.09
C GLU A 265 -3.02 21.33 3.62
N ASP A 266 -2.06 21.97 4.29
CA ASP A 266 -2.24 22.37 5.69
C ASP A 266 -1.42 23.62 6.05
N SER A 267 -2.01 24.79 5.81
CA SER A 267 -1.97 25.88 6.78
C SER A 267 -3.17 26.79 6.54
N GLY A 268 -4.32 26.40 7.08
CA GLY A 268 -5.43 27.32 7.32
C GLY A 268 -5.03 28.36 8.36
N ASP A 269 -4.49 29.49 7.90
CA ASP A 269 -4.37 30.71 8.69
C ASP A 269 -5.65 31.54 8.46
N GLU A 270 -6.70 31.22 9.22
CA GLU A 270 -7.78 32.17 9.45
C GLU A 270 -7.45 32.99 10.71
N GLY A 271 -7.08 34.25 10.53
CA GLY A 271 -6.65 35.11 11.64
C GLY A 271 -6.69 36.62 11.33
N ASP A 272 -7.91 37.16 11.29
CA ASP A 272 -8.28 38.56 11.53
C ASP A 272 -7.77 39.67 10.57
N GLY A 273 -8.72 40.22 9.84
CA GLY A 273 -8.62 41.57 9.31
C GLY A 273 -8.70 42.60 10.44
N ASP A 274 -7.74 43.51 10.47
CA ASP A 274 -7.91 44.81 11.09
C ASP A 274 -7.63 45.90 10.07
N VAL A 275 -8.60 46.80 9.94
CA VAL A 275 -8.62 47.95 9.04
C VAL A 275 -8.31 49.18 9.87
N GLY A 276 -7.18 49.82 9.58
CA GLY A 276 -6.81 51.16 10.03
C GLY A 276 -5.38 51.40 9.54
N GLY A 277 -5.08 52.36 8.69
CA GLY A 277 -5.54 53.73 8.72
C GLY A 277 -4.31 54.59 9.02
N ASP A 278 -3.91 55.36 8.01
CA ASP A 278 -3.22 56.64 8.10
C ASP A 278 -1.68 56.71 8.21
N ASP A 279 -1.21 57.76 7.51
CA ASP A 279 -0.02 58.61 7.73
C ASP A 279 1.30 58.30 6.97
N ASP A 280 1.42 59.00 5.84
CA ASP A 280 2.34 60.12 5.59
C ASP A 280 3.88 59.96 5.72
N ASP A 281 4.52 60.36 4.62
CA ASP A 281 5.68 61.27 4.52
C ASP A 281 7.11 60.85 4.90
N ASP A 282 7.95 60.96 3.86
CA ASP A 282 9.23 61.68 3.81
C ASP A 282 10.56 61.11 4.34
N ASP A 283 11.59 61.60 3.64
CA ASP A 283 13.04 61.67 3.91
C ASP A 283 13.89 60.43 3.60
N ALA A 284 14.70 60.41 2.53
CA ALA A 284 15.87 61.23 2.17
C ALA A 284 17.17 60.86 2.90
N ASP A 285 18.25 60.83 2.10
CA ASP A 285 19.67 60.91 2.47
C ASP A 285 20.30 59.66 3.13
N ASP A 286 21.60 59.38 3.04
CA ASP A 286 22.74 59.74 2.19
C ASP A 286 23.92 58.91 2.77
N ALA A 287 24.89 58.60 1.92
CA ALA A 287 26.29 58.30 2.23
C ALA A 287 26.68 57.30 3.34
N GLY A 288 27.52 56.34 2.93
CA GLY A 288 28.84 56.26 3.54
C GLY A 288 29.43 54.87 3.79
N GLY A 289 30.24 54.42 2.82
CA GLY A 289 31.65 54.08 3.07
C GLY A 289 32.01 52.75 3.75
N GLY A 290 32.83 51.94 3.07
CA GLY A 290 33.58 50.88 3.75
C GLY A 290 34.19 49.82 2.84
N ALA A 291 35.22 50.20 2.08
CA ALA A 291 36.02 49.30 1.24
C ALA A 291 37.00 48.44 2.05
N VAL A 292 37.10 47.14 1.71
CA VAL A 292 38.31 46.27 1.71
C VAL A 292 37.85 44.89 1.23
N GLY A 293 38.44 44.16 0.28
CA GLY A 293 39.70 44.26 -0.47
C GLY A 293 40.13 42.83 -0.84
N GLY A 294 40.63 42.61 -2.05
CA GLY A 294 41.54 41.48 -2.32
C GLY A 294 41.22 40.51 -3.46
N GLY A 295 41.78 40.80 -4.65
CA GLY A 295 42.55 39.88 -5.52
C GLY A 295 41.86 38.64 -6.12
N THR A 296 41.53 38.60 -7.42
CA THR A 296 42.38 38.33 -8.61
C THR A 296 42.97 36.91 -8.74
N ALA A 297 42.44 36.14 -9.71
CA ALA A 297 43.12 35.36 -10.78
C ALA A 297 42.10 34.35 -11.35
N GLY A 298 41.91 34.10 -12.65
CA GLY A 298 42.59 34.49 -13.87
C GLY A 298 42.59 33.32 -14.88
N GLY A 299 42.11 33.57 -16.11
CA GLY A 299 42.28 32.73 -17.33
C GLY A 299 41.15 31.73 -17.60
N GLY A 300 40.37 31.77 -18.69
CA GLY A 300 40.70 32.00 -20.12
C GLY A 300 40.88 30.62 -20.81
N ALA A 301 40.40 30.30 -22.01
CA ALA A 301 39.73 31.01 -23.09
C ALA A 301 39.23 29.98 -24.15
N GLY A 302 38.34 30.41 -25.05
CA GLY A 302 38.17 29.88 -26.42
C GLY A 302 36.78 29.26 -26.68
N GLY A 303 35.97 29.67 -27.65
CA GLY A 303 36.10 30.68 -28.71
C GLY A 303 35.27 30.26 -29.94
N GLY A 304 34.52 31.21 -30.52
CA GLY A 304 33.91 31.19 -31.89
C GLY A 304 32.56 30.46 -32.01
N ALA A 305 31.40 31.12 -32.13
CA ALA A 305 30.86 31.92 -33.26
C ALA A 305 30.59 31.04 -34.51
N VAL A 306 29.50 31.13 -35.29
CA VAL A 306 28.73 32.27 -35.81
C VAL A 306 27.41 31.73 -36.43
N GLY A 307 26.34 32.54 -36.40
CA GLY A 307 25.32 32.62 -37.47
C GLY A 307 24.01 31.87 -37.20
N GLY A 308 22.82 32.48 -37.22
CA GLY A 308 22.42 33.82 -37.67
C GLY A 308 21.13 33.74 -38.49
N GLY A 309 20.07 34.38 -37.95
CA GLY A 309 18.92 34.95 -38.70
C GLY A 309 17.90 33.96 -39.29
N GLY A 310 16.62 34.26 -39.43
CA GLY A 310 15.75 35.38 -39.04
C GLY A 310 14.32 34.82 -39.07
N ASP A 311 13.44 35.22 -38.18
CA ASP A 311 12.51 36.34 -38.34
C ASP A 311 11.44 36.12 -39.42
N ASP A 312 10.22 36.39 -38.96
CA ASP A 312 9.04 36.88 -39.67
C ASP A 312 8.12 35.88 -40.38
N GLY A 313 6.97 35.66 -39.72
CA GLY A 313 5.80 36.42 -40.18
C GLY A 313 4.61 35.61 -40.69
N ASN A 314 3.52 35.81 -39.95
CA ASN A 314 2.17 36.10 -40.42
C ASN A 314 1.21 34.94 -40.78
N ASP A 315 0.15 34.91 -39.97
CA ASP A 315 -1.29 34.93 -40.30
C ASP A 315 -1.78 34.11 -41.50
N SER A 316 -2.82 33.30 -41.25
CA SER A 316 -4.18 33.57 -41.74
C SER A 316 -5.14 32.48 -41.29
N ASP A 317 -6.28 32.91 -40.78
CA ASP A 317 -7.51 32.17 -40.52
C ASP A 317 -7.98 31.35 -41.73
N SER A 318 -8.81 30.33 -41.49
CA SER A 318 -10.23 30.26 -41.96
C SER A 318 -10.73 28.82 -42.12
N ASP A 319 -11.90 28.60 -41.51
CA ASP A 319 -13.08 27.88 -41.99
C ASP A 319 -13.19 26.33 -41.93
N ASP A 320 -14.20 25.93 -41.17
CA ASP A 320 -15.32 25.03 -41.48
C ASP A 320 -15.05 23.68 -42.17
N ASP A 321 -15.37 22.61 -41.41
CA ASP A 321 -16.36 21.56 -41.79
C ASP A 321 -16.85 20.79 -40.53
#